data_AF-A0A3P7IPF8-F1
#
_entry.id   AF-A0A3P7IPF8-F1
#
_cell.length_a   1.000
_cell.length_b   1.000
_cell.length_c   1.000
_cell.angle_alpha   90.00
_cell.angle_beta   90.00
_cell.angle_gamma   90.00
#
_symmetry.space_group_name_H-M   'P 1'
#
loop_
_entity.id
_entity.type
_entity.pdbx_description
1 polymer ?
#
loop_
_entity_poly.entity_id
_entity_poly.type
_entity_poly.pdbx_seq_one_letter_code
_entity_poly.pdbx_strand_id
1 'polypeptide(L)'
;MAVLAAREAFEKWSSGTTPKERGAILRKWFDIFVEKEGELAKLLTLEQGKPLAEARGEIKYSAGFLDWYSGEARRIYGQVVTPSVLNREHIHIREPIGVAAFITPVSIRFICCVISVPFLS
;
A
#
# COMPACT_ATOMS: atom_id res chain seq x y z
N MET A 1 4.12 5.64 -22.32
CA MET A 1 5.18 6.17 -21.45
C MET A 1 4.98 5.89 -19.95
N ALA A 2 3.77 5.90 -19.37
CA ALA A 2 3.60 5.57 -17.93
C ALA A 2 3.78 4.07 -17.58
N VAL A 3 3.27 3.16 -18.43
CA VAL A 3 3.33 1.70 -18.17
C VAL A 3 4.76 1.15 -18.19
N LEU A 4 5.63 1.68 -19.06
CA LEU A 4 7.03 1.26 -19.13
C LEU A 4 7.79 1.66 -17.86
N ALA A 5 7.61 2.90 -17.39
CA ALA A 5 8.20 3.37 -16.13
C ALA A 5 7.72 2.55 -14.92
N ALA A 6 6.43 2.19 -14.89
CA ALA A 6 5.88 1.34 -13.84
C ALA A 6 6.51 -0.06 -13.82
N ARG A 7 6.78 -0.64 -15.00
CA ARG A 7 7.43 -1.95 -15.12
C ARG A 7 8.88 -1.92 -14.64
N GLU A 8 9.65 -0.90 -15.01
CA GLU A 8 11.03 -0.73 -14.54
C GLU A 8 11.09 -0.50 -13.01
N ALA A 9 10.16 0.27 -12.47
CA ALA A 9 10.07 0.49 -11.03
C ALA A 9 9.69 -0.79 -10.29
N PHE A 10 8.78 -1.61 -10.86
CA PHE A 10 8.38 -2.88 -10.27
C PHE A 10 9.56 -3.86 -10.14
N GLU A 11 10.38 -4.01 -11.18
CA GLU A 11 11.55 -4.91 -11.13
C GLU A 11 12.51 -4.50 -10.00
N LYS A 12 12.80 -3.20 -9.88
CA LYS A 12 13.65 -2.66 -8.81
C LYS A 12 13.03 -2.82 -7.42
N TRP A 13 11.72 -2.63 -7.31
CA TRP A 13 10.99 -2.75 -6.04
C TRP A 13 10.89 -4.19 -5.56
N SER A 14 10.48 -5.11 -6.44
CA SER A 14 10.27 -6.52 -6.10
C SER A 14 11.57 -7.25 -5.75
N SER A 15 12.62 -7.04 -6.55
CA SER A 15 13.91 -7.75 -6.38
C SER A 15 14.92 -7.02 -5.49
N GLY A 16 14.86 -5.68 -5.44
CA GLY A 16 15.85 -4.83 -4.79
C GLY A 16 15.47 -4.35 -3.39
N THR A 17 14.31 -4.76 -2.85
CA THR A 17 13.88 -4.37 -1.50
C THR A 17 13.43 -5.56 -0.67
N THR A 18 13.77 -5.51 0.62
CA THR A 18 13.27 -6.46 1.61
C THR A 18 11.90 -6.04 2.14
N PRO A 19 11.08 -7.00 2.62
CA PRO A 19 9.83 -6.70 3.32
C PRO A 19 9.98 -5.70 4.48
N LYS A 20 11.14 -5.70 5.13
CA LYS A 20 11.46 -4.77 6.22
C LYS A 20 11.58 -3.32 5.74
N GLU A 21 12.28 -3.12 4.62
CA GLU A 21 12.48 -1.80 4.01
C GLU A 21 11.17 -1.26 3.43
N ARG A 22 10.37 -2.11 2.77
CA ARG A 22 9.03 -1.75 2.30
C ARG A 22 8.15 -1.24 3.44
N GLY A 23 8.12 -1.98 4.56
CA GLY A 23 7.41 -1.54 5.76
C GLY A 23 7.93 -0.20 6.32
N ALA A 24 9.25 0.01 6.33
CA ALA A 24 9.82 1.28 6.80
C ALA A 24 9.43 2.48 5.92
N ILE A 25 9.36 2.28 4.60
CA ILE A 25 8.91 3.32 3.65
C ILE A 25 7.44 3.67 3.90
N LEU A 26 6.57 2.67 4.05
CA LEU A 26 5.15 2.87 4.37
C LEU A 26 4.97 3.59 5.71
N ARG A 27 5.79 3.26 6.71
CA ARG A 27 5.76 3.93 8.01
C ARG A 27 6.18 5.40 7.91
N LYS A 28 7.24 5.69 7.14
CA LYS A 28 7.67 7.07 6.89
C LYS A 28 6.58 7.88 6.18
N TRP A 29 5.84 7.25 5.27
CA TRP A 29 4.68 7.87 4.64
C TRP A 29 3.58 8.19 5.65
N PHE A 30 3.26 7.25 6.55
CA PHE A 30 2.33 7.51 7.65
C PHE A 30 2.75 8.73 8.47
N ASP A 31 4.02 8.82 8.87
CA ASP A 31 4.53 9.94 9.67
C ASP A 31 4.33 11.29 8.94
N ILE A 32 4.59 11.35 7.62
CA ILE A 32 4.37 12.53 6.79
C ILE A 32 2.87 12.89 6.70
N PHE A 33 1.99 11.89 6.58
CA PHE A 33 0.55 12.11 6.53
C PHE A 33 0.01 12.70 7.83
N VAL A 34 0.53 12.24 8.96
CA VAL A 34 0.17 12.77 10.29
C VAL A 34 0.70 14.19 10.47
N GLU A 35 1.96 14.45 10.10
CA GLU A 35 2.56 15.78 10.19
C GLU A 35 1.80 16.80 9.32
N LYS A 36 1.36 16.38 8.13
CA LYS A 36 0.68 17.24 7.14
C LYS A 36 -0.84 17.12 7.15
N GLU A 37 -1.43 16.47 8.15
CA GLU A 37 -2.88 16.21 8.20
C GLU A 37 -3.70 17.49 7.98
N GLY A 38 -3.32 18.59 8.65
CA GLY A 38 -4.03 19.86 8.56
C GLY A 38 -3.95 20.53 7.19
N GLU A 39 -2.82 20.39 6.49
CA GLU A 39 -2.64 20.93 5.13
C GLU A 39 -3.39 20.08 4.10
N LEU A 40 -3.28 18.75 4.22
CA LEU A 40 -3.98 17.80 3.34
C LEU A 40 -5.50 17.92 3.48
N ALA A 41 -6.02 18.10 4.70
CA ALA A 41 -7.44 18.30 4.93
C ALA A 41 -7.96 19.62 4.29
N LYS A 42 -7.16 20.69 4.35
CA LYS A 42 -7.49 21.95 3.67
C LYS A 42 -7.51 21.77 2.15
N LEU A 43 -6.49 21.12 1.59
CA LEU A 43 -6.43 20.83 0.15
C LEU A 43 -7.64 20.01 -0.30
N LEU A 44 -7.97 18.94 0.43
CA LEU A 44 -9.13 18.09 0.14
C LEU A 44 -10.46 18.85 0.25
N THR A 45 -10.57 19.79 1.19
CA THR A 45 -11.73 20.68 1.32
C THR A 45 -11.84 21.63 0.12
N LEU A 46 -10.72 22.16 -0.39
CA LEU A 46 -10.71 23.04 -1.56
C LEU A 46 -11.06 22.31 -2.85
N GLU A 47 -10.59 21.08 -3.02
CA GLU A 47 -10.85 20.29 -4.22
C GLU A 47 -12.26 19.69 -4.27
N GLN A 48 -12.75 19.19 -3.13
CA GLN A 48 -13.99 18.41 -3.09
C GLN A 48 -15.16 19.15 -2.42
N GLY A 49 -14.91 20.24 -1.70
CA GLY A 49 -15.94 21.02 -1.02
C GLY A 49 -16.52 20.37 0.25
N LYS A 50 -15.93 19.27 0.74
CA LYS A 50 -16.39 18.61 1.98
C LYS A 50 -16.00 19.42 3.22
N PRO A 51 -16.76 19.34 4.33
CA PRO A 51 -16.38 19.99 5.58
C PRO A 51 -15.00 19.56 6.08
N LEU A 52 -14.23 20.50 6.63
CA LEU A 52 -12.86 20.26 7.13
C LEU A 52 -12.80 19.08 8.13
N ALA A 53 -13.83 18.92 8.96
CA ALA A 53 -13.91 17.82 9.92
C ALA A 53 -13.98 16.44 9.22
N GLU A 54 -14.75 16.34 8.14
CA GLU A 54 -14.86 15.12 7.34
C GLU A 54 -13.57 14.85 6.57
N ALA A 55 -12.97 15.89 5.98
CA ALA A 55 -11.67 15.79 5.32
C ALA A 55 -10.56 15.27 6.26
N ARG A 56 -10.50 15.77 7.50
CA ARG A 56 -9.57 15.26 8.51
C ARG A 56 -9.82 13.80 8.85
N GLY A 57 -11.09 13.41 9.00
CA GLY A 57 -11.47 12.01 9.24
C GLY A 57 -10.97 11.09 8.13
N GLU A 58 -11.14 11.49 6.86
CA GLU A 58 -10.66 10.74 5.71
C GLU A 58 -9.13 10.60 5.67
N ILE A 59 -8.40 11.70 5.91
CA ILE A 59 -6.93 11.67 5.91
C ILE A 59 -6.40 10.77 7.04
N LYS A 60 -6.96 10.87 8.25
CA LYS A 60 -6.59 9.99 9.37
C LYS A 60 -6.90 8.52 9.08
N TYR A 61 -8.07 8.25 8.52
CA TYR A 61 -8.46 6.89 8.17
C TYR A 61 -7.55 6.31 7.09
N SER A 62 -7.20 7.11 6.08
CA SER A 62 -6.21 6.76 5.05
C SER A 62 -4.85 6.46 5.66
N ALA A 63 -4.37 7.34 6.55
CA ALA A 63 -3.10 7.15 7.25
C ALA A 63 -3.07 5.84 8.06
N GLY A 64 -4.19 5.48 8.70
CA GLY A 64 -4.32 4.20 9.42
C GLY A 64 -4.02 2.97 8.55
N PHE A 65 -4.38 2.99 7.25
CA PHE A 65 -3.99 1.91 6.35
C PHE A 65 -2.49 1.85 6.13
N LEU A 66 -1.80 2.99 5.94
CA LEU A 66 -0.35 3.01 5.79
C LEU A 66 0.35 2.37 6.99
N ASP A 67 -0.10 2.68 8.20
CA ASP A 67 0.44 2.09 9.41
C ASP A 67 0.19 0.57 9.47
N TRP A 68 -1.04 0.14 9.20
CA TRP A 68 -1.39 -1.28 9.16
C TRP A 68 -0.55 -2.06 8.15
N TYR A 69 -0.49 -1.58 6.90
CA TYR A 69 0.27 -2.23 5.83
C TYR A 69 1.79 -2.16 6.05
N SER A 70 2.29 -1.16 6.78
CA SER A 70 3.71 -1.14 7.19
C SER A 70 4.09 -2.35 8.04
N GLY A 71 3.17 -2.80 8.90
CA GLY A 71 3.31 -4.02 9.69
C GLY A 71 3.10 -5.27 8.85
N GLU A 72 2.09 -5.25 7.98
CA GLU A 72 1.71 -6.40 7.15
C GLU A 72 2.74 -6.74 6.08
N ALA A 73 3.53 -5.76 5.63
CA ALA A 73 4.64 -5.98 4.70
C ALA A 73 5.58 -7.09 5.19
N ARG A 74 5.81 -7.22 6.50
CA ARG A 74 6.70 -8.24 7.09
C ARG A 74 6.00 -9.58 7.36
N ARG A 75 4.69 -9.68 7.15
CA ARG A 75 3.86 -10.85 7.49
C ARG A 75 3.37 -11.61 6.27
N ILE A 76 4.06 -11.48 5.14
CA ILE A 76 3.80 -12.26 3.93
C ILE A 76 4.32 -13.68 4.15
N TYR A 77 3.53 -14.51 4.83
CA TYR A 77 3.87 -15.90 5.14
C TYR A 77 3.52 -16.83 3.98
N GLY A 78 4.47 -17.72 3.66
CA GLY A 78 4.19 -18.94 2.91
C GLY A 78 3.59 -20.03 3.80
N GLN A 79 3.20 -21.14 3.19
CA GLN A 79 2.67 -22.30 3.90
C GLN A 79 3.38 -23.57 3.41
N VAL A 80 3.75 -24.44 4.33
CA VAL A 80 4.19 -25.80 4.01
C VAL A 80 3.00 -26.73 4.22
N VAL A 81 2.64 -27.49 3.19
CA VAL A 81 1.48 -28.38 3.19
C VAL A 81 1.97 -29.83 3.17
N THR A 82 1.27 -30.70 3.90
CA THR A 82 1.59 -32.13 3.91
C THR A 82 1.41 -32.72 2.51
N PRO A 83 2.43 -33.41 1.97
CA PRO A 83 2.32 -34.07 0.68
C PRO A 83 1.41 -35.31 0.78
N SER A 84 0.65 -35.60 -0.27
CA SER A 84 -0.14 -36.84 -0.37
C SER A 84 0.69 -38.06 -0.79
N VAL A 85 1.94 -37.85 -1.21
CA VAL A 85 2.87 -38.88 -1.69
C VAL A 85 4.20 -38.74 -0.94
N LEU A 86 4.79 -39.87 -0.55
CA LEU A 86 6.11 -39.92 0.09
C LEU A 86 7.20 -39.28 -0.79
N ASN A 87 8.23 -38.71 -0.15
CA ASN A 87 9.36 -38.04 -0.79
C ASN A 87 8.99 -36.84 -1.68
N ARG A 88 7.95 -36.09 -1.30
CA ARG A 88 7.62 -34.79 -1.90
C ARG A 88 7.45 -33.73 -0.82
N GLU A 89 7.67 -32.48 -1.17
CA GLU A 89 7.37 -31.33 -0.32
C GLU A 89 6.43 -30.40 -1.09
N HIS A 90 5.39 -29.90 -0.42
CA HIS A 90 4.51 -28.88 -0.99
C HIS A 90 4.71 -27.57 -0.23
N ILE A 91 5.23 -26.57 -0.92
CA ILE A 91 5.49 -25.23 -0.38
C ILE A 91 4.71 -24.22 -1.20
N HIS A 92 3.90 -23.42 -0.52
CA HIS A 92 3.15 -22.31 -1.10
C HIS A 92 3.87 -21.02 -0.74
N ILE A 93 4.31 -20.28 -1.75
CA ILE A 93 4.99 -18.99 -1.62
C ILE A 93 4.05 -17.91 -2.18
N ARG A 94 4.08 -16.72 -1.59
CA ARG A 94 3.34 -15.56 -2.10
C ARG A 94 4.32 -14.58 -2.72
N GLU A 95 4.04 -14.21 -3.96
CA GLU A 95 4.86 -13.29 -4.75
C GLU A 95 3.99 -12.13 -5.27
N PRO A 96 4.57 -10.95 -5.47
CA PRO A 96 3.85 -9.80 -5.99
C PRO A 96 3.43 -10.05 -7.45
N ILE A 97 2.17 -9.74 -7.77
CA ILE A 97 1.54 -10.05 -9.07
C ILE A 97 2.16 -9.25 -10.23
N GLY A 98 2.59 -8.01 -9.98
CA GLY A 98 3.15 -7.13 -11.01
C GLY A 98 2.65 -5.70 -10.95
N VAL A 99 2.68 -5.01 -12.10
CA VAL A 99 2.14 -3.66 -12.26
C VAL A 99 0.62 -3.71 -12.21
N ALA A 100 0.02 -2.96 -11.27
CA ALA A 100 -1.42 -2.80 -11.15
C ALA A 100 -1.88 -1.40 -11.58
N ALA A 101 -3.07 -1.29 -12.15
CA ALA A 101 -3.73 -0.04 -12.47
C ALA A 101 -4.93 0.18 -11.53
N PHE A 102 -5.02 1.37 -10.94
CA PHE A 102 -6.09 1.73 -10.02
C PHE A 102 -6.89 2.91 -10.58
N ILE A 103 -8.21 2.75 -10.62
CA ILE A 103 -9.15 3.81 -11.00
C ILE A 103 -9.96 4.14 -9.75
N THR A 104 -9.76 5.34 -9.21
CA THR A 104 -10.35 5.76 -7.94
C THR A 104 -11.46 6.80 -8.17
N PRO A 105 -12.64 6.65 -7.55
CA PRO A 105 -13.71 7.65 -7.64
C PRO A 105 -13.31 8.96 -6.94
N VAL A 106 -13.84 10.07 -7.42
CA VAL A 106 -13.50 11.43 -6.93
C VAL A 106 -13.92 11.64 -5.47
N SER A 107 -14.93 10.90 -4.99
CA SER A 107 -15.50 11.09 -3.67
C SER A 107 -14.59 10.68 -2.50
N ILE A 108 -13.66 9.75 -2.72
CA ILE A 108 -12.81 9.15 -1.66
C ILE A 108 -11.35 9.00 -2.12
N ARG A 109 -10.88 10.01 -2.86
CA ARG A 109 -9.65 9.93 -3.65
C ARG A 109 -8.41 9.59 -2.81
N PHE A 110 -8.31 10.08 -1.57
CA PHE A 110 -7.16 9.78 -0.71
C PHE A 110 -7.20 8.36 -0.17
N ILE A 111 -8.37 7.89 0.28
CA ILE A 111 -8.55 6.52 0.78
C ILE A 111 -8.20 5.49 -0.30
N CYS A 112 -8.77 5.63 -1.50
CA CYS A 112 -8.54 4.63 -2.55
C CYS A 112 -7.09 4.65 -3.05
N CYS A 113 -6.45 5.82 -3.15
CA CYS A 113 -5.03 5.90 -3.50
C CYS A 113 -4.13 5.24 -2.44
N VAL A 114 -4.45 5.38 -1.15
CA VAL A 114 -3.63 4.81 -0.08
C VAL A 114 -3.84 3.30 0.09
N ILE A 115 -5.07 2.81 -0.05
CA ILE A 115 -5.39 1.37 0.05
C ILE A 115 -4.82 0.56 -1.13
N SER A 116 -4.51 1.18 -2.25
CA SER A 116 -4.02 0.50 -3.46
C SER A 116 -2.50 0.28 -3.49
N VAL A 117 -1.73 1.13 -2.80
CA VAL A 117 -0.27 1.04 -2.65
C VAL A 117 0.24 -0.33 -2.11
N PRO A 118 -0.40 -0.96 -1.12
CA PRO A 118 0.08 -2.19 -0.49
C PRO A 118 -0.18 -3.46 -1.30
N PHE A 119 -1.10 -3.47 -2.26
CA PHE A 119 -1.32 -4.62 -3.14
C PHE A 119 -0.12 -4.90 -4.06
N LEU A 120 0.88 -4.00 -4.07
CA LEU A 120 2.15 -4.12 -4.76
C LEU A 120 3.30 -4.62 -3.85
N SER A 121 3.05 -4.89 -2.56
CA SER A 121 4.08 -5.21 -1.54
C SER A 121 4.31 -6.71 -1.32
#